data_AF-A0A8R1EFQ8-F1
#
_entry.id   AF-A0A8R1EFQ8-F1
#
_cell.length_a   1.000
_cell.length_b   1.000
_cell.length_c   1.000
_cell.angle_alpha   90.00
_cell.angle_beta   90.00
_cell.angle_gamma   90.00
#
_symmetry.space_group_name_H-M   'P 1'
#
loop_
_entity.id
_entity.type
_entity.pdbx_description
1 polymer ?
#
loop_
_entity_poly.entity_id
_entity_poly.type
_entity_poly.pdbx_seq_one_letter_code
_entity_poly.pdbx_strand_id
1 'polypeptide(L)'
;MFAYDTPRKWTFTPMDKYNMQMYYGTKRSTGRTKKLEEEREEQEKSGKREKEHETDDIKPDECRVENPVVVKYRGEYLIFKSQWVWRVSSDWKRLISKAMPIDHLFHGLPSPVDAAITVENHLWVFVGNKIFVISGNRILHAPYTLAQIGINEKFIDLAYEWHYFNPPAIYIWKGAKYWKLDEKMYYRKVDERYPKYVDLNWARVPEGAYSAFNFEK
;
A
#
# COMPACT_ATOMS: atom_id res chain seq x y z
N MET A 1 -33.61 13.66 10.72
CA MET A 1 -33.15 12.26 10.68
C MET A 1 -31.64 12.29 10.86
N PHE A 2 -31.14 12.04 12.07
CA PHE A 2 -29.70 12.00 12.34
C PHE A 2 -29.22 10.56 12.13
N ALA A 3 -28.18 10.40 11.31
CA ALA A 3 -27.58 9.12 10.99
C ALA A 3 -26.93 8.52 12.25
N TYR A 4 -27.12 7.21 12.42
CA TYR A 4 -26.65 6.42 13.54
C TYR A 4 -25.15 6.61 13.81
N ASP A 5 -24.84 7.08 15.03
CA ASP A 5 -23.55 6.88 15.68
C ASP A 5 -23.35 5.37 15.82
N THR A 6 -22.59 4.78 14.90
CA THR A 6 -22.10 3.42 15.11
C THR A 6 -21.06 3.50 16.24
N PRO A 7 -21.21 2.74 17.34
CA PRO A 7 -20.26 2.81 18.43
C PRO A 7 -18.89 2.39 17.92
N ARG A 8 -17.94 3.34 17.89
CA ARG A 8 -16.54 3.06 17.57
C ARG A 8 -16.06 2.03 18.59
N LYS A 9 -15.76 0.81 18.14
CA LYS A 9 -15.08 -0.19 18.97
C LYS A 9 -13.72 0.40 19.36
N TRP A 10 -13.61 0.89 20.59
CA TRP A 10 -12.34 1.36 21.12
C TRP A 10 -11.45 0.15 21.39
N THR A 11 -10.32 0.09 20.72
CA THR A 11 -9.25 -0.88 20.96
C THR A 11 -7.96 -0.12 21.22
N PHE A 12 -7.18 -0.55 22.21
CA PHE A 12 -5.86 0.03 22.44
C PHE A 12 -5.00 -0.09 21.19
N THR A 13 -4.41 1.04 20.80
CA THR A 13 -3.43 1.07 19.71
C THR A 13 -2.19 0.25 20.09
N PRO A 14 -1.42 -0.32 19.15
CA PRO A 14 -0.12 -0.90 19.46
C PRO A 14 0.79 0.06 20.24
N MET A 15 0.71 1.38 19.97
CA MET A 15 1.45 2.39 20.73
C MET A 15 0.97 2.51 22.18
N ASP A 16 -0.35 2.48 22.44
CA ASP A 16 -0.88 2.45 23.79
C ASP A 16 -0.43 1.20 24.54
N LYS A 17 -0.51 0.03 23.89
CA LYS A 17 -0.05 -1.24 24.46
C LYS A 17 1.45 -1.20 24.77
N TYR A 18 2.25 -0.66 23.85
CA TYR A 18 3.69 -0.49 24.02
C TYR A 18 4.00 0.44 25.21
N ASN A 19 3.40 1.63 25.23
CA ASN A 19 3.58 2.59 26.31
C ASN A 19 3.17 2.00 27.65
N MET A 20 2.02 1.33 27.71
CA MET A 20 1.56 0.65 28.92
C MET A 20 2.52 -0.46 29.37
N GLN A 21 3.04 -1.28 28.47
CA GLN A 21 4.01 -2.33 28.82
C GLN A 21 5.34 -1.74 29.28
N MET A 22 5.77 -0.62 28.70
CA MET A 22 7.00 0.08 29.12
C MET A 22 6.89 0.62 30.54
N TYR A 23 5.74 1.18 30.94
CA TYR A 23 5.56 1.72 32.29
C TYR A 23 5.16 0.67 33.34
N TYR A 24 4.34 -0.32 32.98
CA TYR A 24 3.71 -1.24 33.92
C TYR A 24 4.17 -2.70 33.78
N GLY A 25 5.01 -3.01 32.80
CA GLY A 25 5.46 -4.37 32.50
C GLY A 25 4.44 -5.19 31.71
N THR A 26 4.87 -6.36 31.22
CA THR A 26 3.98 -7.30 30.53
C THR A 26 3.11 -8.07 31.52
N LYS A 27 1.88 -8.40 31.12
CA LYS A 27 0.94 -9.12 31.97
C LYS A 27 1.55 -10.48 32.34
N ARG A 28 1.71 -10.76 33.65
CA ARG A 28 2.18 -12.06 34.13
C ARG A 28 1.22 -13.15 33.66
N SER A 29 1.70 -14.00 32.76
CA SER A 29 0.96 -15.17 32.30
C SER A 29 1.36 -16.36 33.17
N THR A 30 0.48 -16.76 34.08
CA THR A 30 0.50 -18.12 34.61
C THR A 30 -0.02 -19.06 33.52
N GLY A 31 0.89 -19.78 32.85
CA GLY A 31 0.57 -20.96 32.02
C GLY A 31 0.76 -20.86 30.49
N ARG A 32 1.75 -20.11 29.96
CA ARG A 32 1.90 -19.90 28.50
C ARG A 32 2.82 -20.84 27.73
N THR A 33 3.54 -21.76 28.38
CA THR A 33 4.68 -22.42 27.74
C THR A 33 4.29 -23.39 26.62
N LYS A 34 3.12 -24.05 26.68
CA LYS A 34 2.68 -24.99 25.63
C LYS A 34 1.93 -24.36 24.46
N LYS A 35 1.18 -23.27 24.71
CA LYS A 35 0.36 -22.63 23.69
C LYS A 35 1.19 -21.81 22.68
N LEU A 36 2.33 -21.27 23.12
CA LEU A 36 3.26 -20.51 22.28
C LEU A 36 4.05 -21.38 21.29
N GLU A 37 4.26 -22.66 21.60
CA GLU A 37 4.95 -23.61 20.71
C GLU A 37 4.01 -24.10 19.61
N GLU A 38 2.75 -24.42 19.96
CA GLU A 38 1.71 -24.81 18.98
C GLU A 38 1.35 -23.65 18.04
N GLU A 39 1.24 -22.41 18.53
CA GLU A 39 0.98 -21.21 17.71
C GLU A 39 2.15 -20.88 16.76
N ARG A 40 3.40 -21.20 17.13
CA ARG A 40 4.58 -21.01 16.25
C ARG A 40 4.62 -22.03 15.11
N GLU A 41 4.28 -23.29 15.37
CA GLU A 41 4.25 -24.33 14.34
C GLU A 41 3.10 -24.14 13.32
N GLU A 42 1.97 -23.55 13.74
CA GLU A 42 0.90 -23.15 12.82
C GLU A 42 1.27 -21.93 11.97
N GLN A 43 1.96 -20.94 12.54
CA GLN A 43 2.46 -19.77 11.81
C GLN A 43 3.52 -20.11 10.76
N GLU A 44 4.39 -21.10 11.03
CA GLU A 44 5.37 -21.58 10.04
C GLU A 44 4.71 -22.39 8.90
N LYS A 45 3.55 -23.03 9.16
CA LYS A 45 2.81 -23.80 8.15
C LYS A 45 1.83 -22.97 7.32
N SER A 46 1.36 -21.82 7.81
CA SER A 46 0.39 -20.96 7.11
C SER A 46 1.02 -19.92 6.19
N GLY A 47 2.11 -20.26 5.50
CA GLY A 47 2.81 -19.43 4.49
C GLY A 47 1.98 -19.10 3.23
N LYS A 48 0.69 -18.80 3.37
CA LYS A 48 -0.10 -18.00 2.44
C LYS A 48 -0.30 -16.64 3.10
N ARG A 49 0.56 -15.68 2.73
CA ARG A 49 0.46 -14.27 3.11
C ARG A 49 -0.87 -13.67 2.61
N GLU A 50 -1.96 -13.89 3.32
CA GLU A 50 -2.97 -12.85 3.41
C GLU A 50 -2.33 -11.74 4.24
N LYS A 51 -2.17 -10.54 3.66
CA LYS A 51 -1.71 -9.38 4.43
C LYS A 51 -2.75 -9.17 5.53
N GLU A 52 -2.46 -9.65 6.74
CA GLU A 52 -3.18 -9.18 7.91
C GLU A 52 -3.02 -7.66 7.93
N HIS A 53 -4.14 -7.00 8.14
CA HIS A 53 -4.28 -5.55 8.07
C HIS A 53 -3.60 -4.96 9.32
N GLU A 54 -2.27 -5.01 9.39
CA GLU A 54 -1.48 -4.45 10.48
C GLU A 54 -1.64 -2.93 10.47
N THR A 55 -2.60 -2.45 11.27
CA THR A 55 -2.64 -1.07 11.73
C THR A 55 -1.53 -0.92 12.78
N ASP A 56 -0.30 -0.80 12.30
CA ASP A 56 0.80 -0.38 13.17
C ASP A 56 0.60 1.11 13.50
N ASP A 57 -0.01 1.37 14.66
CA ASP A 57 -0.24 2.71 15.18
C ASP A 57 1.05 3.33 15.73
N ILE A 58 2.16 2.61 15.72
CA ILE A 58 3.48 3.17 16.04
C ILE A 58 3.98 3.93 14.82
N LYS A 59 4.40 5.18 15.05
CA LYS A 59 5.00 5.98 13.99
C LYS A 59 6.29 5.31 13.50
N PRO A 60 6.44 5.04 12.19
CA PRO A 60 7.63 4.39 11.67
C PRO A 60 8.84 5.31 11.74
N ASP A 61 10.02 4.72 11.96
CA ASP A 61 11.31 5.37 11.72
C ASP A 61 11.54 5.42 10.21
N GLU A 62 11.58 6.62 9.62
CA GLU A 62 11.69 6.81 8.17
C GLU A 62 12.99 6.22 7.57
N CYS A 63 14.02 5.98 8.40
CA CYS A 63 15.27 5.35 7.99
C CYS A 63 15.22 3.81 8.06
N ARG A 64 14.24 3.23 8.76
CA ARG A 64 14.15 1.79 9.03
C ARG A 64 12.75 1.27 8.69
N VAL A 65 12.35 1.46 7.43
CA VAL A 65 11.06 0.97 6.93
C VAL A 65 11.26 -0.20 5.99
N GLU A 66 10.64 -1.32 6.32
CA GLU A 66 10.58 -2.48 5.44
C GLU A 66 9.37 -2.40 4.51
N ASN A 67 9.61 -2.66 3.22
CA ASN A 67 8.57 -2.82 2.21
C ASN A 67 7.56 -1.64 2.14
N PRO A 68 8.02 -0.37 2.05
CA PRO A 68 7.11 0.75 1.86
C PRO A 68 6.52 0.76 0.44
N VAL A 69 5.37 1.41 0.28
CA VAL A 69 4.81 1.77 -1.02
C VAL A 69 5.34 3.14 -1.43
N VAL A 70 6.05 3.22 -2.55
CA VAL A 70 6.68 4.47 -3.03
C VAL A 70 6.08 4.90 -4.36
N VAL A 71 5.72 6.18 -4.48
CA VAL A 71 5.19 6.77 -5.72
C VAL A 71 5.68 8.20 -5.92
N LYS A 72 6.05 8.55 -7.16
CA LYS A 72 6.38 9.93 -7.54
C LYS A 72 5.08 10.67 -7.87
N TYR A 73 4.78 11.77 -7.17
CA TYR A 73 3.61 12.60 -7.41
C TYR A 73 3.97 14.08 -7.31
N ARG A 74 3.65 14.86 -8.36
CA ARG A 74 3.89 16.32 -8.43
C ARG A 74 5.33 16.76 -8.10
N GLY A 75 6.32 15.97 -8.52
CA GLY A 75 7.73 16.29 -8.31
C GLY A 75 8.28 15.93 -6.92
N GLU A 76 7.52 15.18 -6.12
CA GLU A 76 7.96 14.64 -4.83
C GLU A 76 7.71 13.13 -4.79
N TYR A 77 8.35 12.44 -3.87
CA TYR A 77 8.05 11.04 -3.56
C TYR A 77 7.17 10.97 -2.32
N LEU A 78 6.05 10.29 -2.46
CA LEU A 78 5.19 9.89 -1.35
C LEU A 78 5.56 8.46 -0.98
N ILE A 79 5.80 8.25 0.31
CA ILE A 79 6.15 6.95 0.85
C ILE A 79 5.08 6.56 1.87
N PHE A 80 4.39 5.47 1.61
CA PHE A 80 3.31 4.95 2.44
C PHE A 80 3.76 3.70 3.17
N LYS A 81 3.39 3.58 4.44
CA LYS A 81 3.56 2.36 5.23
C LYS A 81 2.46 2.29 6.29
N SER A 82 1.72 1.19 6.30
CA SER A 82 0.59 1.01 7.21
C SER A 82 -0.38 2.20 7.07
N GLN A 83 -0.60 2.98 8.13
CA GLN A 83 -1.43 4.18 8.11
C GLN A 83 -0.66 5.49 7.92
N TRP A 84 0.64 5.43 7.68
CA TRP A 84 1.55 6.56 7.65
C TRP A 84 1.96 6.91 6.23
N VAL A 85 2.16 8.21 6.00
CA VAL A 85 2.74 8.76 4.78
C VAL A 85 3.79 9.82 5.13
N TRP A 86 4.87 9.86 4.37
CA TRP A 86 5.84 10.96 4.40
C TRP A 86 6.23 11.39 3.00
N ARG A 87 6.80 12.59 2.91
CA ARG A 87 7.15 13.26 1.66
C ARG A 87 8.65 13.45 1.58
N VAL A 88 9.23 13.06 0.45
CA VAL A 88 10.64 13.20 0.14
C VAL A 88 10.79 14.01 -1.14
N SER A 89 11.82 14.85 -1.21
CA SER A 89 12.11 15.63 -2.41
C SER A 89 12.48 14.75 -3.60
N SER A 90 12.30 15.27 -4.82
CA SER A 90 12.66 14.56 -6.06
C SER A 90 14.13 14.12 -6.10
N ASP A 91 15.03 14.89 -5.50
CA ASP A 91 16.46 14.60 -5.41
C ASP A 91 16.83 13.64 -4.27
N TRP A 92 15.84 13.19 -3.48
CA TRP A 92 16.01 12.32 -2.30
C TRP A 92 16.94 12.86 -1.20
N LYS A 93 17.34 14.14 -1.27
CA LYS A 93 18.26 14.75 -0.30
C LYS A 93 17.55 15.33 0.92
N ARG A 94 16.24 15.58 0.82
CA ARG A 94 15.47 16.24 1.87
C ARG A 94 14.19 15.48 2.19
N LEU A 95 14.02 15.16 3.47
CA LEU A 95 12.73 14.79 4.03
C LEU A 95 11.87 16.05 4.12
N ILE A 96 10.87 16.18 3.25
CA ILE A 96 9.97 17.34 3.20
C ILE A 96 9.04 17.33 4.41
N SER A 97 8.55 16.15 4.77
CA SER A 97 7.73 15.97 5.97
C SER A 97 8.04 14.65 6.64
N LYS A 98 8.03 14.62 7.98
CA LYS A 98 8.07 13.37 8.74
C LYS A 98 6.80 12.54 8.52
N ALA A 99 6.83 11.27 8.92
CA ALA A 99 5.67 10.39 8.88
C ALA A 99 4.49 11.00 9.65
N MET A 100 3.36 11.07 8.96
CA MET A 100 2.06 11.55 9.45
C MET A 100 0.95 10.60 9.00
N PRO A 101 -0.22 10.58 9.67
CA PRO A 101 -1.34 9.76 9.24
C PRO A 101 -1.76 10.07 7.80
N ILE A 102 -2.09 9.05 7.02
CA ILE A 102 -2.56 9.20 5.65
C ILE A 102 -3.76 10.14 5.56
N ASP A 103 -4.69 10.06 6.52
CA ASP A 103 -5.87 10.91 6.58
C ASP A 103 -5.56 12.41 6.69
N HIS A 104 -4.40 12.79 7.26
CA HIS A 104 -3.97 14.19 7.31
C HIS A 104 -3.64 14.74 5.91
N LEU A 105 -3.07 13.91 5.04
CA LEU A 105 -2.69 14.33 3.69
C LEU A 105 -3.83 14.11 2.69
N PHE A 106 -4.53 12.99 2.81
CA PHE A 106 -5.61 12.56 1.93
C PHE A 106 -6.83 12.15 2.78
N HIS A 107 -7.64 13.12 3.15
CA HIS A 107 -8.79 12.88 4.01
C HIS A 107 -9.75 11.85 3.40
N GLY A 108 -10.10 10.83 4.19
CA GLY A 108 -10.99 9.74 3.79
C GLY A 108 -10.32 8.63 2.98
N LEU A 109 -9.01 8.68 2.75
CA LEU A 109 -8.28 7.59 2.10
C LEU A 109 -8.04 6.45 3.12
N PRO A 110 -8.55 5.24 2.86
CA PRO A 110 -8.32 4.12 3.76
C PRO A 110 -6.86 3.67 3.75
N SER A 111 -6.44 3.02 4.84
CA SER A 111 -5.12 2.41 5.00
C SER A 111 -5.28 0.93 5.37
N PRO A 112 -4.28 0.06 5.12
CA PRO A 112 -3.01 0.33 4.47
C PRO A 112 -3.15 0.44 2.95
N VAL A 113 -2.24 1.20 2.35
CA VAL A 113 -2.12 1.29 0.89
C VAL A 113 -1.40 0.05 0.37
N ASP A 114 -1.97 -0.58 -0.65
CA ASP A 114 -1.38 -1.76 -1.29
C ASP A 114 -0.37 -1.38 -2.35
N ALA A 115 -0.71 -0.40 -3.19
CA ALA A 115 0.15 0.14 -4.23
C ALA A 115 -0.34 1.54 -4.61
N ALA A 116 0.52 2.33 -5.26
CA ALA A 116 0.17 3.64 -5.76
C ALA A 116 0.93 3.94 -7.06
N ILE A 117 0.29 4.67 -7.97
CA ILE A 117 0.92 5.13 -9.21
C ILE A 117 0.35 6.46 -9.66
N THR A 118 1.15 7.25 -10.37
CA THR A 118 0.67 8.45 -11.03
C THR A 118 0.26 8.10 -12.45
N VAL A 119 -0.98 8.47 -12.80
CA VAL A 119 -1.53 8.33 -14.16
C VAL A 119 -1.88 9.73 -14.63
N GLU A 120 -1.18 10.19 -15.67
CA GLU A 120 -1.24 11.58 -16.13
C GLU A 120 -0.86 12.54 -14.99
N ASN A 121 -1.83 13.27 -14.42
CA ASN A 121 -1.63 14.19 -13.29
C ASN A 121 -2.38 13.76 -12.03
N HIS A 122 -2.92 12.54 -12.01
CA HIS A 122 -3.71 12.02 -10.91
C HIS A 122 -2.97 10.90 -10.20
N LEU A 123 -3.03 10.91 -8.87
CA LEU A 123 -2.50 9.83 -8.05
C LEU A 123 -3.58 8.75 -7.92
N TRP A 124 -3.29 7.55 -8.40
CA TRP A 124 -4.12 6.37 -8.23
C TRP A 124 -3.57 5.58 -7.05
N VAL A 125 -4.39 5.40 -6.02
CA VAL A 125 -4.06 4.64 -4.81
C VAL A 125 -4.93 3.40 -4.73
N PHE A 126 -4.30 2.25 -4.63
CA PHE A 126 -4.96 0.96 -4.55
C PHE A 126 -5.04 0.52 -3.09
N VAL A 127 -6.25 0.19 -2.64
CA VAL A 127 -6.53 -0.30 -1.29
C VAL A 127 -7.52 -1.46 -1.40
N GLY A 128 -7.04 -2.68 -1.19
CA GLY A 128 -7.80 -3.88 -1.47
C GLY A 128 -8.29 -3.90 -2.93
N ASN A 129 -9.59 -4.09 -3.11
CA ASN A 129 -10.21 -4.14 -4.44
C ASN A 129 -10.65 -2.77 -4.96
N LYS A 130 -10.28 -1.68 -4.28
CA LYS A 130 -10.69 -0.31 -4.59
C LYS A 130 -9.53 0.53 -5.10
N ILE A 131 -9.84 1.48 -5.98
CA ILE A 131 -8.90 2.44 -6.55
C ILE A 131 -9.42 3.84 -6.25
N PHE A 132 -8.62 4.61 -5.52
CA PHE A 132 -8.90 6.00 -5.18
C PHE A 132 -8.10 6.90 -6.12
N VAL A 133 -8.79 7.80 -6.83
CA VAL A 133 -8.16 8.77 -7.72
C VAL A 133 -8.11 10.13 -7.04
N ILE A 134 -6.90 10.65 -6.89
CA ILE A 134 -6.58 11.84 -6.12
C ILE A 134 -6.01 12.91 -7.04
N SER A 135 -6.51 14.14 -6.89
CA SER A 135 -5.98 15.34 -7.52
C SER A 135 -5.59 16.36 -6.46
N GLY A 136 -4.30 16.73 -6.44
CA GLY A 136 -3.72 17.47 -5.34
C GLY A 136 -3.81 16.65 -4.05
N ASN A 137 -4.68 17.06 -3.14
CA ASN A 137 -4.90 16.39 -1.86
C ASN A 137 -6.35 15.93 -1.69
N ARG A 138 -7.15 15.95 -2.76
CA ARG A 138 -8.58 15.61 -2.74
C ARG A 138 -8.87 14.37 -3.56
N ILE A 139 -9.65 13.47 -2.97
CA ILE A 139 -10.26 12.35 -3.70
C ILE A 139 -11.32 12.93 -4.64
N LEU A 140 -11.21 12.65 -5.94
CA LEU A 140 -12.07 13.28 -6.96
C LEU A 140 -13.50 12.72 -6.97
N HIS A 141 -13.61 11.40 -6.93
CA HIS A 141 -14.88 10.67 -7.10
C HIS A 141 -14.95 9.46 -6.17
N ALA A 142 -16.09 8.77 -6.18
CA ALA A 142 -16.21 7.48 -5.53
C ALA A 142 -15.14 6.50 -6.07
N PRO A 143 -14.55 5.66 -5.19
CA PRO A 143 -13.49 4.76 -5.61
C PRO A 143 -13.97 3.79 -6.68
N TYR A 144 -13.14 3.59 -7.70
CA TYR A 144 -13.35 2.53 -8.67
C TYR A 144 -13.07 1.17 -8.03
N THR A 145 -13.54 0.11 -8.67
CA THR A 145 -13.15 -1.26 -8.30
C THR A 145 -12.16 -1.82 -9.30
N LEU A 146 -11.28 -2.73 -8.86
CA LEU A 146 -10.36 -3.44 -9.76
C LEU A 146 -11.11 -4.12 -10.92
N ALA A 147 -12.31 -4.66 -10.65
CA ALA A 147 -13.15 -5.30 -11.67
C ALA A 147 -13.57 -4.33 -12.78
N GLN A 148 -13.79 -3.04 -12.48
CA GLN A 148 -14.16 -2.03 -13.48
C GLN A 148 -13.05 -1.78 -14.50
N ILE A 149 -11.79 -1.88 -14.08
CA ILE A 149 -10.64 -1.78 -14.98
C ILE A 149 -10.26 -3.14 -15.61
N GLY A 150 -10.99 -4.22 -15.32
CA GLY A 150 -10.76 -5.56 -15.88
C GLY A 150 -9.82 -6.45 -15.07
N ILE A 151 -9.58 -6.15 -13.79
CA ILE A 151 -8.74 -6.95 -12.89
C ILE A 151 -9.63 -7.63 -11.83
N ASN A 152 -9.70 -8.96 -11.84
CA ASN A 152 -10.48 -9.74 -10.89
C ASN A 152 -9.61 -10.27 -9.73
N GLU A 153 -8.95 -9.35 -9.02
CA GLU A 153 -8.10 -9.66 -7.86
C GLU A 153 -8.64 -8.97 -6.60
N LYS A 154 -8.31 -9.53 -5.42
CA LYS A 154 -8.71 -8.93 -4.14
C LYS A 154 -7.91 -7.67 -3.80
N PHE A 155 -6.64 -7.63 -4.23
CA PHE A 155 -5.70 -6.53 -4.04
C PHE A 155 -4.56 -6.68 -5.05
N ILE A 156 -3.73 -5.65 -5.18
CA ILE A 156 -2.54 -5.67 -6.03
C ILE A 156 -1.27 -5.52 -5.18
N ASP A 157 -0.13 -5.95 -5.69
CA ASP A 157 1.11 -5.96 -4.91
C ASP A 157 1.99 -4.75 -5.22
N LEU A 158 2.03 -4.32 -6.49
CA LEU A 158 2.72 -3.10 -6.92
C LEU A 158 2.09 -2.54 -8.20
N ALA A 159 2.35 -1.26 -8.46
CA ALA A 159 2.07 -0.59 -9.71
C ALA A 159 3.32 0.16 -10.17
N TYR A 160 3.59 0.16 -11.47
CA TYR A 160 4.81 0.72 -12.03
C TYR A 160 4.53 1.44 -13.35
N GLU A 161 5.04 2.65 -13.48
CA GLU A 161 5.03 3.44 -14.71
C GLU A 161 6.39 3.29 -15.40
N TRP A 162 6.39 2.71 -16.59
CA TRP A 162 7.62 2.44 -17.34
C TRP A 162 7.82 3.46 -18.46
N HIS A 163 8.86 4.28 -18.32
CA HIS A 163 9.19 5.38 -19.22
C HIS A 163 9.98 4.96 -20.48
N TYR A 164 9.97 3.67 -20.83
CA TYR A 164 10.62 3.20 -22.05
C TYR A 164 9.84 3.58 -23.32
N PHE A 165 8.51 3.70 -23.20
CA PHE A 165 7.62 4.10 -24.29
C PHE A 165 7.16 5.55 -24.15
N ASN A 166 6.70 6.13 -25.26
CA ASN A 166 6.06 7.45 -25.27
C ASN A 166 4.66 7.34 -25.91
N PRO A 167 3.56 7.46 -25.13
CA PRO A 167 3.52 7.77 -23.69
C PRO A 167 4.02 6.60 -22.80
N PRO A 168 4.35 6.87 -21.52
CA PRO A 168 4.77 5.84 -20.58
C PRO A 168 3.71 4.74 -20.40
N ALA A 169 4.18 3.49 -20.30
CA ALA A 169 3.29 2.34 -20.12
C ALA A 169 3.11 2.04 -18.63
N ILE A 170 1.86 1.86 -18.18
CA ILE A 170 1.56 1.58 -16.78
C ILE A 170 1.24 0.10 -16.59
N TYR A 171 1.93 -0.53 -15.64
CA TYR A 171 1.78 -1.93 -15.30
C TYR A 171 1.30 -2.11 -13.86
N ILE A 172 0.37 -3.02 -13.68
CA ILE A 172 -0.21 -3.40 -12.38
C ILE A 172 0.15 -4.86 -12.13
N TRP A 173 0.62 -5.21 -10.94
CA TRP A 173 1.19 -6.53 -10.65
C TRP A 173 0.48 -7.20 -9.48
N LYS A 174 0.32 -8.52 -9.58
CA LYS A 174 -0.20 -9.38 -8.53
C LYS A 174 0.46 -10.76 -8.60
N GLY A 175 1.28 -11.07 -7.61
CA GLY A 175 2.09 -12.28 -7.57
C GLY A 175 2.91 -12.46 -8.84
N ALA A 176 2.75 -13.60 -9.50
CA ALA A 176 3.43 -13.91 -10.75
C ALA A 176 2.77 -13.30 -12.01
N LYS A 177 1.68 -12.54 -11.88
CA LYS A 177 0.94 -11.97 -13.00
C LYS A 177 1.03 -10.45 -13.02
N TYR A 178 0.95 -9.88 -14.21
CA TYR A 178 0.84 -8.45 -14.37
C TYR A 178 -0.11 -8.09 -15.52
N TRP A 179 -0.67 -6.88 -15.46
CA TRP A 179 -1.54 -6.27 -16.45
C TRP A 179 -0.93 -4.97 -16.94
N LYS A 180 -1.24 -4.59 -18.18
CA LYS A 180 -0.93 -3.25 -18.71
C LYS A 180 -2.23 -2.45 -18.80
N LEU A 181 -2.23 -1.20 -18.32
CA LEU A 181 -3.34 -0.29 -18.58
C LEU A 181 -3.35 0.13 -20.06
N ASP A 182 -4.54 0.15 -20.65
CA ASP A 182 -4.73 0.52 -22.04
C ASP A 182 -4.80 2.04 -22.18
N GLU A 183 -3.70 2.60 -22.69
CA GLU A 183 -3.55 4.01 -23.04
C GLU A 183 -4.62 4.46 -24.06
N LYS A 184 -5.03 3.58 -25.01
CA LYS A 184 -6.02 3.91 -26.05
C LYS A 184 -7.43 4.07 -25.48
N MET A 185 -7.70 3.42 -24.35
CA MET A 185 -8.95 3.51 -23.62
C MET A 185 -8.89 4.55 -22.49
N TYR A 186 -7.97 5.53 -22.57
CA TYR A 186 -7.76 6.57 -21.56
C TYR A 186 -7.57 5.98 -20.15
N TYR A 187 -6.81 4.89 -20.06
CA TYR A 187 -6.51 4.17 -18.82
C TYR A 187 -7.75 3.64 -18.07
N ARG A 188 -8.91 3.58 -18.72
CA ARG A 188 -10.16 3.09 -18.09
C ARG A 188 -10.19 1.57 -17.90
N LYS A 189 -9.36 0.83 -18.64
CA LYS A 189 -9.29 -0.63 -18.62
C LYS A 189 -7.86 -1.11 -18.86
N VAL A 190 -7.60 -2.35 -18.48
CA VAL A 190 -6.41 -3.10 -18.90
C VAL A 190 -6.56 -3.60 -20.34
N ASP A 191 -5.43 -3.76 -21.02
CA ASP A 191 -5.35 -4.34 -22.36
C ASP A 191 -5.79 -5.83 -22.31
N GLU A 192 -6.66 -6.24 -23.24
CA GLU A 192 -7.28 -7.58 -23.29
C GLU A 192 -6.27 -8.72 -23.44
N ARG A 193 -5.05 -8.43 -23.88
CA ARG A 193 -3.95 -9.41 -24.02
C ARG A 193 -3.27 -9.75 -22.70
N TYR A 194 -3.75 -9.21 -21.58
CA TYR A 194 -3.27 -9.44 -20.22
C TYR A 194 -4.34 -10.17 -19.38
N PRO A 195 -3.95 -10.90 -18.32
CA PRO A 195 -2.64 -10.91 -17.66
C PRO A 195 -1.56 -11.70 -18.41
N LYS A 196 -0.30 -11.33 -18.17
CA LYS A 196 0.88 -12.11 -18.54
C LYS A 196 1.67 -12.49 -17.30
N TYR A 197 2.47 -13.55 -17.40
CA TYR A 197 3.40 -13.91 -16.34
C TYR A 197 4.59 -12.97 -16.32
N VAL A 198 4.99 -12.55 -15.11
CA VAL A 198 6.12 -11.64 -14.87
C VAL A 198 7.40 -12.18 -15.53
N ASP A 199 7.70 -13.46 -15.31
CA ASP A 199 8.93 -14.12 -15.79
C ASP A 199 9.10 -14.11 -17.32
N LEU A 200 8.02 -13.90 -18.08
CA LEU A 200 8.09 -13.84 -19.54
C LEU A 200 8.81 -12.59 -20.05
N ASN A 201 8.62 -11.44 -19.39
CA ASN A 201 9.10 -10.14 -19.88
C ASN A 201 9.95 -9.36 -18.88
N TRP A 202 9.92 -9.76 -17.59
CA TRP A 202 10.60 -9.07 -16.52
C TRP A 202 11.62 -10.01 -15.87
N ALA A 203 12.82 -10.03 -16.43
CA ALA A 203 13.90 -10.84 -15.88
C ALA A 203 14.46 -10.23 -14.59
N ARG A 204 14.81 -11.10 -13.62
CA ARG A 204 15.54 -10.75 -12.38
C ARG A 204 14.78 -9.83 -11.42
N VAL A 205 13.45 -9.76 -11.51
CA VAL A 205 12.65 -9.12 -10.48
C VAL A 205 12.47 -10.11 -9.32
N PRO A 206 12.80 -9.73 -8.06
CA PRO A 206 12.64 -10.63 -6.93
C PRO A 206 11.17 -10.93 -6.67
N GLU A 207 10.88 -12.15 -6.23
CA GLU A 207 9.55 -12.52 -5.77
C GLU A 207 9.13 -11.66 -4.58
N GLY A 208 7.88 -11.21 -4.57
CA GLY A 208 7.34 -10.38 -3.50
C GLY A 208 7.86 -8.95 -3.49
N ALA A 209 8.24 -8.39 -4.64
CA ALA A 209 8.47 -6.95 -4.75
C ALA A 209 7.22 -6.15 -4.30
N TYR A 210 7.42 -5.09 -3.51
CA TYR A 210 6.35 -4.26 -2.94
C TYR A 210 6.23 -2.87 -3.60
N SER A 211 7.25 -2.45 -4.34
CA SER A 211 7.28 -1.13 -4.98
C SER A 211 8.24 -1.12 -6.15
N ALA A 212 7.89 -0.30 -7.14
CA ALA A 212 8.73 0.01 -8.28
C ALA A 212 8.49 1.46 -8.69
N PHE A 213 9.56 2.22 -8.88
CA PHE A 213 9.50 3.62 -9.31
C PHE A 213 10.76 3.96 -10.10
N ASN A 214 10.67 4.97 -10.96
CA ASN A 214 11.84 5.48 -11.66
C ASN A 214 12.51 6.55 -10.80
N PHE A 215 13.84 6.47 -10.74
CA PHE A 215 14.67 7.47 -10.11
C PHE A 215 15.49 8.18 -11.19
N GLU A 216 15.26 9.48 -11.36
CA GLU A 216 16.09 10.35 -12.20
C GLU A 216 17.28 10.80 -11.35
N LYS A 217 18.50 10.51 -11.84
CA LYS A 217 19.75 10.80 -11.15
C LYS A 217 20.24 12.21 -11.42
#